data_AF-A0A1H2YIF0-F1
#
_entry.id   AF-A0A1H2YIF0-F1
#
_cell.length_a   1.000
_cell.length_b   1.000
_cell.length_c   1.000
_cell.angle_alpha   90.00
_cell.angle_beta   90.00
_cell.angle_gamma   90.00
#
_symmetry.space_group_name_H-M   'P 1'
#
loop_
_entity.id
_entity.type
_entity.pdbx_description
1 polymer ?
#
loop_
_entity_poly.entity_id
_entity_poly.type
_entity_poly.pdbx_seq_one_letter_code
_entity_poly.pdbx_strand_id
1 'polypeptide(L)'
;MPEYCTFQPDFLNADCVKIRDDRTTCIYVPQLDASISQGIFIDVAPLDDVADDRGFPELMPMQHELLIIMHNPKLLPDYLRARGQSALPMDMLLELVRTDPAEVRKIFYDFSLEHSGKSTQVANLYSYINWGGKRERSWYEETVYLPFEGFMFPAPKGYDAMLRAQYGDDYMTPVKRESDVEHMLFDTERPYTEYVLGGPRYDEEFYKKEGLI
;
A
#
# COMPACT_ATOMS: atom_id res chain seq x y z
N MET A 1 -11.29 8.00 -15.96
CA MET A 1 -10.49 8.78 -14.99
C MET A 1 -10.27 10.16 -15.60
N PRO A 2 -10.31 11.26 -14.83
CA PRO A 2 -10.04 12.59 -15.37
C PRO A 2 -8.65 12.68 -16.01
N GLU A 3 -8.48 13.53 -17.02
CA GLU A 3 -7.22 13.66 -17.77
C GLU A 3 -6.06 14.22 -16.93
N TYR A 4 -6.38 14.92 -15.84
CA TYR A 4 -5.40 15.47 -14.90
C TYR A 4 -4.99 14.48 -13.80
N CYS A 5 -5.50 13.24 -13.85
CA CYS A 5 -5.14 12.22 -12.89
C CYS A 5 -4.15 11.22 -13.50
N THR A 6 -3.03 11.02 -12.82
CA THR A 6 -2.05 9.99 -13.17
C THR A 6 -2.32 8.72 -12.37
N PHE A 7 -2.44 7.59 -13.07
CA PHE A 7 -2.52 6.26 -12.49
C PHE A 7 -1.11 5.69 -12.37
N GLN A 8 -0.69 5.39 -11.15
CA GLN A 8 0.61 4.80 -10.88
C GLN A 8 0.42 3.39 -10.32
N PRO A 9 0.47 2.36 -11.18
CA PRO A 9 0.52 0.98 -10.73
C PRO A 9 1.89 0.74 -10.09
N ASP A 10 1.93 0.03 -8.97
CA ASP A 10 3.15 -0.44 -8.31
C ASP A 10 4.03 0.67 -7.68
N PHE A 11 3.44 1.61 -6.93
CA PHE A 11 4.23 2.58 -6.17
C PHE A 11 5.09 1.87 -5.12
N LEU A 12 6.42 1.99 -5.25
CA LEU A 12 7.42 1.40 -4.35
C LEU A 12 7.35 -0.13 -4.17
N ASN A 13 6.91 -0.88 -5.19
CA ASN A 13 6.73 -2.35 -5.07
C ASN A 13 5.82 -2.72 -3.89
N ALA A 14 4.86 -1.86 -3.54
CA ALA A 14 3.81 -2.18 -2.58
C ALA A 14 2.60 -2.70 -3.36
N ASP A 15 1.80 -3.59 -2.74
CA ASP A 15 0.48 -4.02 -3.23
C ASP A 15 -0.53 -2.86 -3.08
N CYS A 16 -0.22 -1.70 -3.65
CA CYS A 16 -1.08 -0.54 -3.69
C CYS A 16 -0.89 0.23 -4.99
N VAL A 17 -1.95 0.89 -5.39
CA VAL A 17 -2.02 1.72 -6.57
C VAL A 17 -2.30 3.14 -6.12
N LYS A 18 -1.66 4.12 -6.76
CA LYS A 18 -1.94 5.53 -6.49
C LYS A 18 -2.69 6.16 -7.65
N ILE A 19 -3.72 6.93 -7.31
CA ILE A 19 -4.38 7.86 -8.23
C ILE A 19 -4.01 9.26 -7.76
N ARG A 20 -3.26 10.00 -8.58
CA ARG A 20 -2.68 11.29 -8.21
C ARG A 20 -3.30 12.42 -9.02
N ASP A 21 -3.54 13.58 -8.42
CA ASP A 21 -4.02 14.79 -9.11
C ASP A 21 -2.84 15.71 -9.47
N ASP A 22 -2.47 15.74 -10.75
CA ASP A 22 -1.28 16.45 -11.26
C ASP A 22 -1.39 17.98 -11.15
N ARG A 23 -2.58 18.52 -10.81
CA ARG A 23 -2.79 19.96 -10.59
C ARG A 23 -2.38 20.41 -9.19
N THR A 24 -1.97 19.47 -8.34
CA THR A 24 -1.64 19.68 -6.93
C THR A 24 -0.21 19.24 -6.63
N THR A 25 0.26 19.49 -5.41
CA THR A 25 1.60 19.15 -4.92
C THR A 25 1.49 18.32 -3.64
N CYS A 26 2.22 17.21 -3.62
CA CYS A 26 2.43 16.29 -2.51
C CYS A 26 3.81 15.61 -2.71
N ILE A 27 4.86 16.42 -2.60
CA ILE A 27 6.24 16.00 -2.88
C ILE A 27 6.89 15.52 -1.59
N TYR A 28 7.51 14.34 -1.64
CA TYR A 28 8.51 13.96 -0.64
C TYR A 28 9.83 14.60 -1.06
N VAL A 29 10.31 15.61 -0.31
CA VAL A 29 11.39 16.51 -0.75
C VAL A 29 12.72 15.79 -1.05
N PRO A 30 13.10 14.69 -0.37
CA PRO A 30 14.23 13.90 -0.81
C PRO A 30 14.09 13.30 -2.23
N GLN A 31 12.91 13.38 -2.85
CA GLN A 31 12.57 12.90 -4.19
C GLN A 31 11.97 14.02 -5.05
N LEU A 32 12.72 15.09 -5.34
CA LEU A 32 12.32 16.19 -6.24
C LEU A 32 12.40 15.83 -7.73
N ASP A 33 11.74 14.77 -8.14
CA ASP A 33 11.75 14.22 -9.50
C ASP A 33 10.47 14.55 -10.30
N ALA A 34 10.62 15.25 -11.42
CA ALA A 34 9.52 15.58 -12.32
C ALA A 34 9.01 14.39 -13.15
N SER A 35 9.77 13.28 -13.22
CA SER A 35 9.46 12.11 -14.04
C SER A 35 8.32 11.25 -13.48
N ILE A 36 8.01 11.44 -12.20
CA ILE A 36 6.90 10.80 -11.50
C ILE A 36 5.86 11.85 -11.12
N SER A 37 4.58 11.49 -11.16
CA SER A 37 3.54 12.34 -10.62
C SER A 37 3.70 12.46 -9.10
N GLN A 38 3.73 13.70 -8.61
CA GLN A 38 3.81 14.01 -7.18
C GLN A 38 2.67 14.91 -6.72
N GLY A 39 1.49 14.72 -7.31
CA GLY A 39 0.26 15.34 -6.85
C GLY A 39 -0.31 14.68 -5.59
N ILE A 40 -1.21 15.40 -4.91
CA ILE A 40 -2.08 14.85 -3.87
C ILE A 40 -2.81 13.64 -4.43
N PHE A 41 -2.95 12.58 -3.62
CA PHE A 41 -3.31 11.27 -4.13
C PHE A 41 -4.27 10.52 -3.23
N ILE A 42 -4.89 9.51 -3.82
CA ILE A 42 -5.63 8.46 -3.13
C ILE A 42 -4.89 7.16 -3.34
N ASP A 43 -4.62 6.45 -2.23
CA ASP A 43 -4.10 5.09 -2.25
C ASP A 43 -5.25 4.10 -2.36
N VAL A 44 -5.11 3.16 -3.29
CA VAL A 44 -6.02 2.03 -3.47
C VAL A 44 -5.23 0.78 -3.13
N ALA A 45 -5.54 0.19 -1.98
CA ALA A 45 -4.93 -1.04 -1.50
C ALA A 45 -5.99 -2.17 -1.50
N PRO A 46 -5.84 -3.21 -2.33
CA PRO A 46 -6.70 -4.37 -2.26
C PRO A 46 -6.54 -5.08 -0.91
N LEU A 47 -7.61 -5.75 -0.50
CA LEU A 47 -7.64 -6.62 0.68
C LEU A 47 -7.87 -8.04 0.21
N ASP A 48 -6.94 -8.92 0.52
CA ASP A 48 -6.98 -10.33 0.17
C ASP A 48 -7.29 -11.18 1.40
N ASP A 49 -7.81 -12.37 1.15
CA ASP A 49 -7.99 -13.39 2.17
C ASP A 49 -6.66 -13.76 2.82
N VAL A 50 -6.61 -13.66 4.16
CA VAL A 50 -5.47 -14.08 4.97
C VAL A 50 -5.89 -15.12 6.00
N ALA A 51 -4.92 -15.71 6.70
CA ALA A 51 -5.22 -16.77 7.66
C ALA A 51 -6.18 -16.32 8.78
N ASP A 52 -7.27 -17.09 8.94
CA ASP A 52 -8.15 -17.07 10.09
C ASP A 52 -7.93 -18.31 10.97
N ASP A 53 -8.56 -18.33 12.14
CA ASP A 53 -8.44 -19.44 13.09
C ASP A 53 -9.23 -20.69 12.65
N ARG A 54 -9.74 -20.73 11.40
CA ARG A 54 -10.66 -21.76 10.88
C ARG A 54 -10.07 -22.64 9.78
N GLY A 55 -8.75 -22.65 9.59
CA GLY A 55 -8.08 -23.66 8.76
C GLY A 55 -7.52 -23.17 7.43
N PHE A 56 -7.04 -21.91 7.37
CA PHE A 56 -6.31 -21.36 6.22
C PHE A 56 -4.74 -21.42 6.31
N PRO A 57 -4.07 -22.36 7.02
CA PRO A 57 -2.61 -22.34 7.13
C PRO A 57 -1.88 -22.86 5.87
N GLU A 58 -2.55 -23.50 4.92
CA GLU A 58 -1.89 -24.15 3.77
C GLU A 58 -1.68 -23.22 2.56
N LEU A 59 -2.60 -22.30 2.30
CA LEU A 59 -2.55 -21.39 1.14
C LEU A 59 -1.67 -20.16 1.40
N MET A 60 -1.66 -19.66 2.63
CA MET A 60 -0.88 -18.48 3.03
C MET A 60 0.62 -18.59 2.69
N PRO A 61 1.29 -19.72 2.97
CA PRO A 61 2.68 -19.89 2.58
C PRO A 61 2.92 -19.83 1.07
N MET A 62 1.98 -20.33 0.24
CA MET A 62 2.07 -20.23 -1.22
C MET A 62 1.89 -18.78 -1.68
N GLN A 63 0.91 -18.06 -1.13
CA GLN A 63 0.70 -16.62 -1.40
C GLN A 63 1.95 -15.81 -1.04
N HIS A 64 2.59 -16.11 0.09
CA HIS A 64 3.78 -15.41 0.55
C HIS A 64 4.99 -15.70 -0.34
N GLU A 65 5.19 -16.94 -0.78
CA GLU A 65 6.26 -17.29 -1.73
C GLU A 65 6.06 -16.58 -3.07
N LEU A 66 4.83 -16.57 -3.62
CA LEU A 66 4.51 -15.83 -4.84
C LEU A 66 4.76 -14.32 -4.67
N LEU A 67 4.37 -13.74 -3.53
CA LEU A 67 4.59 -12.32 -3.25
C LEU A 67 6.08 -11.96 -3.17
N ILE A 68 6.89 -12.81 -2.55
CA ILE A 68 8.35 -12.62 -2.48
C ILE A 68 8.95 -12.70 -3.88
N ILE A 69 8.56 -13.69 -4.69
CA ILE A 69 9.10 -13.86 -6.05
C ILE A 69 8.72 -12.67 -6.94
N MET A 70 7.48 -12.19 -6.81
CA MET A 70 6.95 -11.04 -7.55
C MET A 70 7.70 -9.73 -7.26
N HIS A 71 8.11 -9.50 -6.00
CA HIS A 71 8.73 -8.25 -5.57
C HIS A 71 10.26 -8.29 -5.55
N ASN A 72 10.83 -9.31 -4.91
CA ASN A 72 12.27 -9.46 -4.76
C ASN A 72 12.63 -10.93 -4.50
N PRO A 73 12.85 -11.74 -5.55
CA PRO A 73 13.13 -13.17 -5.41
C PRO A 73 14.43 -13.45 -4.65
N LYS A 74 15.31 -12.45 -4.45
CA LYS A 74 16.51 -12.59 -3.62
C LYS A 74 16.20 -12.79 -2.13
N LEU A 75 14.99 -12.45 -1.67
CA LEU A 75 14.54 -12.68 -0.29
C LEU A 75 14.05 -14.12 -0.07
N LEU A 76 13.78 -14.86 -1.15
CA LEU A 76 13.22 -16.21 -1.09
C LEU A 76 14.12 -17.19 -0.29
N PRO A 77 15.45 -17.25 -0.46
CA PRO A 77 16.29 -18.18 0.29
C PRO A 77 16.23 -17.99 1.80
N ASP A 78 16.19 -16.74 2.28
CA ASP A 78 16.13 -16.44 3.72
C ASP A 78 14.75 -16.79 4.29
N TYR A 79 13.68 -16.48 3.55
CA TYR A 79 12.33 -16.90 3.89
C TYR A 79 12.20 -18.43 3.98
N LEU A 80 12.68 -19.17 2.96
CA LEU A 80 12.64 -20.63 2.95
C LEU A 80 13.47 -21.25 4.08
N ARG A 81 14.62 -20.66 4.42
CA ARG A 81 15.43 -21.08 5.56
C ARG A 81 14.68 -20.90 6.88
N ALA A 82 14.01 -19.75 7.07
CA ALA A 82 13.23 -19.48 8.27
C ALA A 82 12.02 -20.42 8.41
N ARG A 83 11.35 -20.73 7.29
CA ARG A 83 10.21 -21.66 7.25
C ARG A 83 10.62 -23.14 7.32
N GLY A 84 11.84 -23.47 6.91
CA GLY A 84 12.38 -24.83 6.85
C GLY A 84 12.04 -25.61 5.57
N GLN A 85 10.98 -25.22 4.85
CA GLN A 85 10.60 -25.81 3.56
C GLN A 85 9.79 -24.82 2.72
N SER A 86 9.73 -25.08 1.40
CA SER A 86 8.82 -24.37 0.49
C SER A 86 7.40 -24.95 0.55
N ALA A 87 6.41 -24.10 0.30
CA ALA A 87 5.01 -24.47 0.12
C ALA A 87 4.71 -24.82 -1.34
N LEU A 88 5.43 -24.20 -2.26
CA LEU A 88 5.39 -24.51 -3.68
C LEU A 88 6.32 -25.69 -4.00
N PRO A 89 6.00 -26.50 -5.02
CA PRO A 89 6.95 -27.47 -5.56
C PRO A 89 8.26 -26.80 -6.00
N MET A 90 9.41 -27.45 -5.76
CA MET A 90 10.73 -26.87 -6.04
C MET A 90 10.96 -26.58 -7.54
N ASP A 91 10.42 -27.39 -8.43
CA ASP A 91 10.44 -27.18 -9.87
C ASP A 91 9.64 -25.93 -10.26
N MET A 92 8.45 -25.75 -9.67
CA MET A 92 7.62 -24.55 -9.83
C MET A 92 8.35 -23.29 -9.33
N LEU A 93 9.02 -23.35 -8.17
CA LEU A 93 9.83 -22.22 -7.68
C LEU A 93 10.92 -21.83 -8.67
N LEU A 94 11.66 -22.81 -9.21
CA LEU A 94 12.74 -22.55 -10.16
C LEU A 94 12.22 -21.95 -11.48
N GLU A 95 11.03 -22.35 -11.91
CA GLU A 95 10.34 -21.74 -13.04
C GLU A 95 9.93 -20.30 -12.74
N LEU A 96 9.19 -20.06 -11.65
CA LEU A 96 8.69 -18.75 -11.26
C LEU A 96 9.82 -17.72 -11.06
N VAL A 97 10.95 -18.10 -10.48
CA VAL A 97 12.11 -17.21 -10.29
C VAL A 97 12.76 -16.80 -11.61
N ARG A 98 12.58 -17.58 -12.69
CA ARG A 98 13.09 -17.29 -14.04
C ARG A 98 12.06 -16.58 -14.92
N THR A 99 10.79 -16.58 -14.51
CA THR A 99 9.69 -15.94 -15.21
C THR A 99 9.75 -14.43 -15.07
N ASP A 100 9.25 -13.71 -16.08
CA ASP A 100 9.14 -12.25 -16.03
C ASP A 100 8.28 -11.81 -14.82
N PRO A 101 8.73 -10.83 -14.01
CA PRO A 101 7.99 -10.39 -12.84
C PRO A 101 6.55 -9.96 -13.11
N ALA A 102 6.24 -9.40 -14.29
CA ALA A 102 4.87 -9.02 -14.64
C ALA A 102 3.97 -10.26 -14.84
N GLU A 103 4.51 -11.35 -15.38
CA GLU A 103 3.78 -12.61 -15.52
C GLU A 103 3.62 -13.30 -14.16
N VAL A 104 4.64 -13.28 -13.29
CA VAL A 104 4.50 -13.74 -11.89
C VAL A 104 3.41 -12.95 -11.17
N ARG A 105 3.32 -11.63 -11.40
CA ARG A 105 2.26 -10.76 -10.85
C ARG A 105 0.88 -11.25 -11.25
N LYS A 106 0.70 -11.60 -12.52
CA LYS A 106 -0.55 -12.15 -13.03
C LYS A 106 -0.91 -13.49 -12.37
N ILE A 107 0.07 -14.41 -12.26
CA ILE A 107 -0.11 -15.69 -11.56
C ILE A 107 -0.54 -15.47 -10.11
N PHE A 108 0.09 -14.52 -9.42
CA PHE A 108 -0.25 -14.16 -8.05
C PHE A 108 -1.69 -13.62 -7.92
N TYR A 109 -2.13 -12.75 -8.84
CA TYR A 109 -3.49 -12.22 -8.82
C TYR A 109 -4.53 -13.30 -9.15
N ASP A 110 -4.28 -14.14 -10.15
CA ASP A 110 -5.16 -15.26 -10.51
C ASP A 110 -5.29 -16.22 -9.31
N PHE A 111 -4.17 -16.57 -8.67
CA PHE A 111 -4.17 -17.38 -7.45
C PHE A 111 -4.99 -16.71 -6.33
N SER A 112 -4.79 -15.42 -6.07
CA SER A 112 -5.49 -14.70 -5.01
C SER A 112 -6.99 -14.62 -5.26
N LEU A 113 -7.40 -14.40 -6.52
CA LEU A 113 -8.80 -14.39 -6.94
C LEU A 113 -9.47 -15.77 -6.76
N GLU A 114 -8.82 -16.85 -7.20
CA GLU A 114 -9.31 -18.23 -7.04
C GLU A 114 -9.49 -18.65 -5.56
N HIS A 115 -8.76 -17.98 -4.66
CA HIS A 115 -8.78 -18.26 -3.23
C HIS A 115 -9.49 -17.17 -2.40
N SER A 116 -10.12 -16.20 -3.05
CA SER A 116 -10.88 -15.14 -2.41
C SER A 116 -12.20 -15.62 -1.79
N GLY A 117 -12.66 -14.94 -0.74
CA GLY A 117 -13.95 -15.20 -0.09
C GLY A 117 -14.01 -16.47 0.76
N LYS A 118 -12.87 -17.09 1.07
CA LYS A 118 -12.74 -18.31 1.86
C LYS A 118 -12.39 -18.05 3.33
N SER A 119 -11.94 -16.84 3.67
CA SER A 119 -11.55 -16.42 5.02
C SER A 119 -12.48 -15.35 5.60
N THR A 120 -12.69 -15.36 6.93
CA THR A 120 -13.29 -14.22 7.65
C THR A 120 -12.31 -13.07 7.87
N GLN A 121 -11.02 -13.30 7.65
CA GLN A 121 -9.97 -12.30 7.83
C GLN A 121 -9.45 -11.84 6.48
N VAL A 122 -9.30 -10.54 6.32
CA VAL A 122 -8.72 -9.91 5.13
C VAL A 122 -7.62 -8.94 5.53
N ALA A 123 -6.65 -8.76 4.65
CA ALA A 123 -5.61 -7.75 4.83
C ALA A 123 -5.03 -7.31 3.49
N ASN A 124 -4.42 -6.13 3.48
CA ASN A 124 -3.45 -5.81 2.44
C ASN A 124 -2.23 -6.71 2.65
N LEU A 125 -1.86 -7.53 1.67
CA LEU A 125 -0.88 -8.60 1.85
C LEU A 125 0.52 -8.08 2.21
N TYR A 126 0.99 -7.04 1.52
CA TYR A 126 2.22 -6.34 1.89
C TYR A 126 2.21 -5.93 3.38
N SER A 127 1.12 -5.33 3.85
CA SER A 127 1.01 -4.90 5.25
C SER A 127 0.95 -6.08 6.23
N TYR A 128 0.20 -7.12 5.87
CA TYR A 128 0.05 -8.32 6.67
C TYR A 128 1.38 -9.07 6.85
N ILE A 129 2.18 -9.16 5.79
CA ILE A 129 3.46 -9.85 5.84
C ILE A 129 4.48 -9.09 6.69
N ASN A 130 4.51 -7.76 6.58
CA ASN A 130 5.49 -6.96 7.31
C ASN A 130 5.09 -6.72 8.78
N TRP A 131 3.79 -6.57 9.07
CA TRP A 131 3.31 -6.15 10.39
C TRP A 131 2.26 -7.07 11.02
N GLY A 132 1.80 -8.13 10.32
CA GLY A 132 0.87 -9.12 10.85
C GLY A 132 -0.59 -8.65 11.01
N GLY A 133 -0.90 -7.41 10.60
CA GLY A 133 -2.23 -6.82 10.78
C GLY A 133 -3.29 -7.45 9.87
N LYS A 134 -4.34 -8.02 10.47
CA LYS A 134 -5.54 -8.54 9.78
C LYS A 134 -6.81 -7.86 10.27
N ARG A 135 -7.86 -7.89 9.45
CA ARG A 135 -9.14 -7.21 9.71
C ARG A 135 -10.30 -8.15 9.42
N GLU A 136 -11.39 -8.01 10.17
CA GLU A 136 -12.61 -8.77 9.87
C GLU A 136 -13.17 -8.35 8.51
N ARG A 137 -13.48 -9.32 7.65
CA ARG A 137 -14.16 -9.08 6.38
C ARG A 137 -15.48 -8.35 6.58
N SER A 138 -16.22 -8.73 7.62
CA SER A 138 -17.54 -8.19 7.91
C SER A 138 -17.54 -6.68 8.17
N TRP A 139 -16.39 -6.09 8.53
CA TRP A 139 -16.28 -4.65 8.69
C TRP A 139 -16.54 -3.89 7.38
N TYR A 140 -16.29 -4.52 6.22
CA TYR A 140 -16.39 -3.93 4.88
C TYR A 140 -17.68 -4.28 4.13
N GLU A 141 -18.58 -5.09 4.70
CA GLU A 141 -19.80 -5.57 4.02
C GLU A 141 -20.78 -4.45 3.64
N GLU A 142 -20.79 -3.39 4.45
CA GLU A 142 -21.66 -2.24 4.26
C GLU A 142 -20.84 -0.95 4.23
N THR A 143 -21.25 -0.02 3.36
CA THR A 143 -20.70 1.34 3.32
C THR A 143 -21.63 2.29 4.05
N VAL A 144 -21.08 3.08 4.97
CA VAL A 144 -21.76 4.20 5.63
C VAL A 144 -21.12 5.51 5.18
N TYR A 145 -21.88 6.61 5.24
CA TYR A 145 -21.36 7.95 4.94
C TYR A 145 -21.17 8.72 6.23
N LEU A 146 -19.96 9.21 6.47
CA LEU A 146 -19.58 9.97 7.66
C LEU A 146 -19.26 11.42 7.29
N PRO A 147 -19.68 12.40 8.12
CA PRO A 147 -19.33 13.79 7.90
C PRO A 147 -17.86 14.05 8.26
N PHE A 148 -17.12 14.71 7.37
CA PHE A 148 -15.77 15.19 7.62
C PHE A 148 -15.53 16.46 6.80
N GLU A 149 -15.07 17.54 7.45
CA GLU A 149 -14.76 18.84 6.82
C GLU A 149 -15.87 19.38 5.89
N GLY A 150 -17.14 19.19 6.26
CA GLY A 150 -18.28 19.66 5.47
C GLY A 150 -18.70 18.77 4.30
N PHE A 151 -18.02 17.63 4.10
CA PHE A 151 -18.34 16.63 3.10
C PHE A 151 -18.79 15.31 3.74
N MET A 152 -19.39 14.43 2.93
CA MET A 152 -19.74 13.08 3.33
C MET A 152 -18.80 12.09 2.65
N PHE A 153 -18.05 11.33 3.44
CA PHE A 153 -17.11 10.33 2.93
C PHE A 153 -17.62 8.91 3.15
N PRO A 154 -17.44 8.01 2.16
CA PRO A 154 -17.73 6.60 2.35
C PRO A 154 -16.72 5.98 3.31
N ALA A 155 -17.21 5.19 4.25
CA ALA A 155 -16.43 4.42 5.20
C ALA A 155 -17.02 3.01 5.38
N PRO A 156 -16.19 2.00 5.72
CA PRO A 156 -16.70 0.70 6.13
C PRO A 156 -17.58 0.84 7.36
N LYS A 157 -18.73 0.17 7.43
CA LYS A 157 -19.62 0.19 8.61
C LYS A 157 -18.90 -0.21 9.90
N GLY A 158 -17.91 -1.11 9.81
CA GLY A 158 -17.06 -1.52 10.92
C GLY A 158 -15.93 -0.54 11.27
N TYR A 159 -15.96 0.72 10.82
CA TYR A 159 -14.86 1.68 11.02
C TYR A 159 -14.44 1.84 12.49
N ASP A 160 -15.37 1.85 13.45
CA ASP A 160 -15.04 2.01 14.87
C ASP A 160 -14.18 0.84 15.39
N ALA A 161 -14.57 -0.40 15.07
CA ALA A 161 -13.79 -1.59 15.45
C ALA A 161 -12.39 -1.58 14.79
N MET A 162 -12.33 -1.18 13.53
CA MET A 162 -11.07 -1.06 12.79
C MET A 162 -10.13 -0.01 13.42
N LEU A 163 -10.66 1.17 13.76
CA LEU A 163 -9.87 2.25 14.37
C LEU A 163 -9.41 1.88 15.78
N ARG A 164 -10.24 1.20 16.58
CA ARG A 164 -9.83 0.66 17.88
C ARG A 164 -8.72 -0.38 17.77
N ALA A 165 -8.82 -1.29 16.80
CA ALA A 165 -7.79 -2.30 16.56
C ALA A 165 -6.44 -1.67 16.14
N GLN A 166 -6.47 -0.56 15.40
CA GLN A 166 -5.27 0.11 14.90
C GLN A 166 -4.65 1.09 15.91
N TYR A 167 -5.47 1.86 16.62
CA TYR A 167 -5.05 3.02 17.41
C TYR A 167 -5.36 2.89 18.91
N GLY A 168 -6.13 1.88 19.34
CA GLY A 168 -6.56 1.70 20.73
C GLY A 168 -7.97 2.22 21.01
N ASP A 169 -8.48 1.91 22.21
CA ASP A 169 -9.85 2.27 22.61
C ASP A 169 -10.08 3.78 22.70
N ASP A 170 -9.02 4.55 22.90
CA ASP A 170 -9.00 6.00 23.01
C ASP A 170 -8.66 6.70 21.68
N TYR A 171 -8.80 6.03 20.52
CA TYR A 171 -8.44 6.58 19.21
C TYR A 171 -9.06 7.94 18.87
N MET A 172 -10.20 8.29 19.48
CA MET A 172 -10.86 9.59 19.32
C MET A 172 -10.25 10.71 20.16
N THR A 173 -9.22 10.41 20.94
CA THR A 173 -8.47 11.38 21.74
C THR A 173 -7.23 11.81 20.95
N PRO A 174 -7.17 13.06 20.44
CA PRO A 174 -6.00 13.51 19.70
C PRO A 174 -4.75 13.47 20.58
N VAL A 175 -3.70 12.81 20.10
CA VAL A 175 -2.39 12.78 20.75
C VAL A 175 -1.43 13.66 19.95
N LYS A 176 -0.71 14.54 20.64
CA LYS A 176 0.39 15.29 20.02
C LYS A 176 1.60 14.36 19.92
N ARG A 177 1.85 13.84 18.72
CA ARG A 177 3.03 13.05 18.34
C ARG A 177 3.76 13.72 17.19
N GLU A 178 5.00 13.32 16.98
CA GLU A 178 5.75 13.68 15.78
C GLU A 178 5.08 13.06 14.54
N SER A 179 5.25 13.70 13.39
CA SER A 179 4.73 13.20 12.12
C SER A 179 5.52 11.95 11.74
N ASP A 180 4.83 10.88 11.34
CA ASP A 180 5.48 9.69 10.78
C ASP A 180 6.06 9.96 9.37
N VAL A 181 5.71 11.10 8.78
CA VAL A 181 6.19 11.54 7.47
C VAL A 181 6.80 12.93 7.61
N GLU A 182 8.12 12.99 7.56
CA GLU A 182 8.89 14.24 7.51
C GLU A 182 9.12 14.65 6.04
N HIS A 183 9.47 15.92 5.85
CA HIS A 183 9.90 16.45 4.55
C HIS A 183 8.88 16.35 3.41
N MET A 184 7.60 16.56 3.71
CA MET A 184 6.54 16.64 2.70
C MET A 184 6.21 18.10 2.35
N LEU A 185 6.11 18.40 1.06
CA LEU A 185 5.61 19.66 0.54
C LEU A 185 4.20 19.48 -0.03
N PHE A 186 3.24 20.29 0.44
CA PHE A 186 1.85 20.25 0.00
C PHE A 186 1.41 21.58 -0.60
N ASP A 187 0.68 21.52 -1.71
CA ASP A 187 -0.03 22.67 -2.30
C ASP A 187 -1.28 22.17 -3.01
N THR A 188 -2.46 22.63 -2.59
CA THR A 188 -3.75 22.19 -3.15
C THR A 188 -4.13 22.91 -4.43
N GLU A 189 -3.41 23.98 -4.80
CA GLU A 189 -3.76 24.87 -5.90
C GLU A 189 -2.73 24.89 -7.03
N ARG A 190 -1.53 24.33 -6.78
CA ARG A 190 -0.41 24.35 -7.73
C ARG A 190 0.12 22.95 -8.05
N PRO A 191 0.47 22.70 -9.31
CA PRO A 191 1.05 21.42 -9.71
C PRO A 191 2.45 21.25 -9.14
N TYR A 192 2.78 20.02 -8.77
CA TYR A 192 4.09 19.64 -8.24
C TYR A 192 5.25 20.02 -9.17
N THR A 193 5.01 20.11 -10.49
CA THR A 193 6.00 20.53 -11.50
C THR A 193 6.52 21.95 -11.29
N GLU A 194 5.82 22.79 -10.53
CA GLU A 194 6.35 24.10 -10.14
C GLU A 194 7.50 23.98 -9.12
N TYR A 195 7.53 22.94 -8.29
CA TYR A 195 8.38 22.84 -7.10
C TYR A 195 9.57 21.86 -7.21
N VAL A 196 9.50 20.88 -8.12
CA VAL A 196 10.56 19.91 -8.42
C VAL A 196 11.81 20.56 -9.03
N LEU A 197 12.93 19.82 -9.12
CA LEU A 197 14.19 20.34 -9.68
C LEU A 197 13.99 20.99 -11.06
N GLY A 198 14.41 22.24 -11.20
CA GLY A 198 14.25 23.04 -12.42
C GLY A 198 12.87 23.71 -12.58
N GLY A 199 11.94 23.48 -11.66
CA GLY A 199 10.66 24.16 -11.59
C GLY A 199 10.78 25.64 -11.18
N PRO A 200 9.84 26.51 -11.58
CA PRO A 200 9.87 27.95 -11.29
C PRO A 200 9.82 28.32 -9.80
N ARG A 201 9.44 27.39 -8.93
CA ARG A 201 9.36 27.54 -7.47
C ARG A 201 10.35 26.65 -6.72
N TYR A 202 11.24 25.98 -7.43
CA TYR A 202 12.35 25.29 -6.80
C TYR A 202 13.27 26.30 -6.11
N ASP A 203 13.38 26.20 -4.78
CA ASP A 203 14.25 27.04 -3.96
C ASP A 203 15.11 26.14 -3.05
N GLU A 204 16.33 25.85 -3.51
CA GLU A 204 17.28 25.01 -2.80
C GLU A 204 17.64 25.58 -1.42
N GLU A 205 17.76 26.90 -1.30
CA GLU A 205 18.14 27.55 -0.04
C GLU A 205 17.00 27.51 0.97
N PHE A 206 15.75 27.68 0.52
CA PHE A 206 14.57 27.43 1.35
C PHE A 206 14.54 25.99 1.85
N TYR A 207 14.73 25.01 0.97
CA TYR A 207 14.69 23.59 1.37
C TYR A 207 15.80 23.23 2.37
N LYS A 208 17.04 23.71 2.16
CA LYS A 208 18.14 23.52 3.12
C LYS A 208 17.85 24.16 4.47
N LYS A 209 17.33 25.39 4.47
CA LYS A 209 17.04 26.14 5.69
C LYS A 209 15.97 25.46 6.54
N GLU A 210 14.94 24.92 5.90
CA GLU A 210 13.85 24.20 6.57
C GLU A 210 14.21 22.72 6.85
N GLY A 211 15.45 22.29 6.55
CA GLY A 211 15.93 20.92 6.78
C GLY A 211 15.21 19.88 5.92
N LEU A 212 14.71 20.26 4.75
CA LEU A 212 14.00 19.39 3.81
C LEU A 212 14.95 18.65 2.85
N ILE A 213 16.16 19.19 2.63
CA ILE A 213 17.30 18.57 1.93
C ILE A 213 18.62 18.87 2.65
#